data_AF-A0A8B7JR44-F1
#
_entry.id   AF-A0A8B7JR44-F1
#
_cell.length_a   1.000
_cell.length_b   1.000
_cell.length_c   1.000
_cell.angle_alpha   90.00
_cell.angle_beta   90.00
_cell.angle_gamma   90.00
#
_symmetry.space_group_name_H-M   'P 1'
#
loop_
_entity.id
_entity.type
_entity.pdbx_description
1 polymer ?
#
loop_
_entity_poly.entity_id
_entity_poly.type
_entity_poly.pdbx_seq_one_letter_code
_entity_poly.pdbx_strand_id
1 'polypeptide(L)'
;LQSAIRRVTLAQKAVPVLCGSALKNKGVQPLLDAITAYLPAPNERSYEFLKWYNDDLCALAFKVLHDKCRGPLVFIRIYSGSVKPQSAVYNINRSCTERMSRLLLPFADQQIEIPSLMAGNIALTVGLKQVKEKIDPKRNHRLLLGLEGTSGDPLVQSHC
;
A
#
# COMPACT_ATOMS: atom_id res chain seq x y z
N LEU A 1 18.84 -22.30 13.10
CA LEU A 1 17.96 -21.69 14.13
C LEU A 1 17.11 -20.54 13.58
N GLN A 2 17.71 -19.53 12.92
CA GLN A 2 16.98 -18.36 12.37
C GLN A 2 15.80 -18.73 11.46
N SER A 3 15.95 -19.72 10.58
CA SER A 3 14.87 -20.21 9.72
C SER A 3 13.68 -20.80 10.47
N ALA A 4 13.93 -21.43 11.63
CA ALA A 4 12.85 -21.94 12.49
C ALA A 4 12.08 -20.80 13.15
N ILE A 5 12.80 -19.80 13.68
CA ILE A 5 12.18 -18.60 14.26
C ILE A 5 11.33 -17.89 13.20
N ARG A 6 11.87 -17.68 12.00
CA ARG A 6 11.13 -17.09 10.88
C ARG A 6 9.84 -17.83 10.57
N ARG A 7 9.85 -19.18 10.48
CA ARG A 7 8.64 -19.97 10.24
C ARG A 7 7.58 -19.76 11.32
N VAL A 8 7.98 -19.73 12.59
CA VAL A 8 7.07 -19.54 13.72
C VAL A 8 6.51 -18.11 13.74
N THR A 9 7.33 -17.10 13.41
CA THR A 9 6.91 -15.70 13.25
C THR A 9 5.94 -15.51 12.10
N LEU A 10 6.19 -16.15 10.95
CA LEU A 10 5.30 -16.12 9.78
C LEU A 10 3.95 -16.78 10.08
N ALA A 11 3.96 -17.87 10.85
CA ALA A 11 2.76 -18.53 11.33
C ALA A 11 2.06 -17.78 12.48
N GLN A 12 2.59 -16.62 12.89
CA GLN A 12 2.08 -15.81 14.02
C GLN A 12 2.00 -16.56 15.36
N LYS A 13 2.80 -17.63 15.52
CA LYS A 13 2.79 -18.50 16.72
C LYS A 13 3.74 -18.02 17.82
N ALA A 14 4.73 -17.20 17.46
CA ALA A 14 5.64 -16.57 18.40
C ALA A 14 6.10 -15.22 17.84
N VAL A 15 6.47 -14.30 18.73
CA VAL A 15 6.96 -12.97 18.37
C VAL A 15 8.38 -12.83 18.91
N PRO A 16 9.40 -12.60 18.05
CA PRO A 16 10.77 -12.40 18.51
C PRO A 16 10.86 -11.07 19.28
N VAL A 17 11.38 -11.13 20.50
CA VAL A 17 11.58 -9.95 21.36
C VAL A 17 13.06 -9.57 21.34
N LEU A 18 13.34 -8.30 21.05
CA LEU A 18 14.68 -7.72 21.10
C LEU A 18 14.70 -6.58 22.11
N CYS A 19 15.83 -6.39 22.81
CA CYS A 19 16.02 -5.30 23.75
C CYS A 19 17.04 -4.30 23.20
N GLY A 20 16.78 -3.00 23.41
CA GLY A 20 17.64 -1.93 22.96
C GLY A 20 17.23 -0.58 23.53
N SER A 21 18.04 0.44 23.26
CA SER A 21 17.77 1.82 23.60
C SER A 21 18.07 2.71 22.40
N ALA A 22 17.01 3.23 21.77
CA ALA A 22 17.12 4.14 20.63
C ALA A 22 17.87 5.44 21.00
N LEU A 23 17.62 5.98 22.20
CA LEU A 23 18.26 7.21 22.67
C LEU A 23 19.79 7.09 22.78
N LYS A 24 20.29 5.91 23.18
CA LYS A 24 21.73 5.65 23.30
C LYS A 24 22.33 5.01 22.04
N ASN A 25 21.57 4.93 20.95
CA ASN A 25 21.96 4.23 19.72
C ASN A 25 22.41 2.77 19.94
N LYS A 26 21.87 2.08 20.96
CA LYS A 26 22.20 0.69 21.28
C LYS A 26 21.07 -0.23 20.82
N GLY A 27 21.38 -1.20 19.97
CA GLY A 27 20.40 -2.20 19.52
C GLY A 27 19.58 -1.82 18.28
N VAL A 28 19.81 -0.65 17.68
CA VAL A 28 19.12 -0.24 16.43
C VAL A 28 19.58 -1.09 15.24
N GLN A 29 20.88 -1.34 15.08
CA GLN A 29 21.40 -2.18 13.99
C GLN A 29 20.90 -3.64 14.10
N PRO A 30 21.01 -4.34 15.25
CA PRO A 30 20.44 -5.68 15.39
C PRO A 30 18.92 -5.73 15.18
N LEU A 31 18.20 -4.66 15.52
CA LEU A 31 16.77 -4.56 15.25
C LEU A 31 16.47 -4.51 13.74
N LEU A 32 17.23 -3.72 12.97
CA LEU A 32 17.08 -3.64 11.52
C LEU A 32 17.41 -4.99 10.85
N ASP A 33 18.45 -5.68 11.32
CA ASP A 33 18.81 -7.02 10.86
C ASP A 33 17.73 -8.05 11.21
N ALA A 34 17.13 -7.94 12.38
CA ALA A 34 16.03 -8.81 12.80
C ALA A 34 14.77 -8.60 11.95
N ILE A 35 14.50 -7.37 11.49
CA ILE A 35 13.36 -7.08 10.62
C ILE A 35 13.52 -7.80 9.29
N THR A 36 14.69 -7.70 8.65
CA THR A 36 14.93 -8.38 7.37
C THR A 36 14.95 -9.90 7.51
N ALA A 37 15.44 -10.42 8.65
CA ALA A 37 15.52 -11.86 8.90
C ALA A 37 14.16 -12.51 9.23
N TYR A 38 13.32 -11.83 10.02
CA TYR A 38 12.13 -12.45 10.62
C TYR A 38 10.79 -11.97 10.07
N LEU A 39 10.69 -10.76 9.52
CA LEU A 39 9.42 -10.27 8.98
C LEU A 39 9.14 -10.82 7.57
N PRO A 40 7.85 -11.01 7.22
CA PRO A 40 7.45 -11.40 5.88
C PRO A 40 7.73 -10.28 4.88
N ALA A 41 8.23 -10.66 3.71
CA ALA A 41 8.20 -9.79 2.55
C ALA A 41 6.76 -9.66 2.00
N PRO A 42 6.44 -8.60 1.24
CA PRO A 42 5.09 -8.38 0.70
C PRO A 42 4.52 -9.54 -0.12
N ASN A 43 5.39 -10.29 -0.81
CA ASN A 43 5.06 -11.47 -1.62
C ASN A 43 4.72 -12.72 -0.78
N GLU A 44 5.18 -12.79 0.46
CA GLU A 44 4.91 -13.91 1.37
C GLU A 44 3.58 -13.75 2.11
N ARG A 45 2.98 -12.56 2.04
CA ARG A 45 1.61 -12.34 2.53
C ARG A 45 0.62 -12.62 1.41
N SER A 46 -0.10 -13.72 1.54
CA SER A 46 -1.25 -13.99 0.68
C SER A 46 -2.46 -13.20 1.19
N TYR A 47 -3.04 -12.37 0.34
CA TYR A 47 -4.34 -11.76 0.59
C TYR A 47 -5.38 -12.48 -0.27
N GLU A 48 -6.43 -13.03 0.33
CA GLU A 48 -7.42 -13.82 -0.40
C GLU A 48 -8.12 -13.02 -1.52
N PHE A 49 -8.36 -11.72 -1.29
CA PHE A 49 -8.99 -10.83 -2.27
C PHE A 49 -8.12 -10.55 -3.50
N LEU A 50 -6.79 -10.72 -3.42
CA LEU A 50 -5.90 -10.49 -4.57
C LEU A 50 -6.17 -11.45 -5.72
N LYS A 51 -6.68 -12.66 -5.43
CA LYS A 51 -6.98 -13.68 -6.45
C LYS A 51 -8.02 -13.21 -7.47
N TRP A 52 -8.88 -12.25 -7.11
CA TRP A 52 -9.94 -11.75 -7.98
C TRP A 52 -9.48 -10.67 -8.94
N TYR A 53 -8.29 -10.10 -8.70
CA TYR A 53 -7.79 -8.96 -9.44
C TYR A 53 -6.71 -9.31 -10.45
N ASN A 54 -6.45 -10.59 -10.77
CA ASN A 54 -5.58 -11.09 -11.87
C ASN A 54 -4.69 -10.05 -12.61
N ASP A 55 -3.79 -9.36 -11.89
CA ASP A 55 -2.89 -8.28 -12.34
C ASP A 55 -3.46 -6.86 -12.55
N ASP A 56 -4.77 -6.64 -12.43
CA ASP A 56 -5.39 -5.32 -12.33
C ASP A 56 -4.84 -4.51 -11.16
N LEU A 57 -4.85 -3.19 -11.31
CA LEU A 57 -4.38 -2.30 -10.26
C LEU A 57 -5.33 -2.38 -9.07
N CYS A 58 -4.78 -2.80 -7.93
CA CYS A 58 -5.47 -2.82 -6.65
C CYS A 58 -4.59 -2.10 -5.63
N ALA A 59 -5.08 -0.98 -5.08
CA ALA A 59 -4.34 -0.20 -4.10
C ALA A 59 -5.26 0.27 -2.95
N LEU A 60 -4.72 0.45 -1.75
CA LEU A 60 -5.45 0.95 -0.59
C LEU A 60 -4.94 2.33 -0.21
N ALA A 61 -5.81 3.32 -0.23
CA ALA A 61 -5.55 4.62 0.37
C ALA A 61 -5.76 4.55 1.89
N PHE A 62 -4.69 4.77 2.67
CA PHE A 62 -4.74 4.64 4.12
C PHE A 62 -4.54 5.95 4.89
N LYS A 63 -3.96 6.97 4.25
CA LYS A 63 -3.69 8.27 4.90
C LYS A 63 -3.81 9.41 3.91
N VAL A 64 -4.44 10.52 4.31
CA VAL A 64 -4.57 11.72 3.47
C VAL A 64 -3.95 12.90 4.20
N LEU A 65 -2.87 13.44 3.65
CA LEU A 65 -2.26 14.69 4.10
C LEU A 65 -2.74 15.84 3.22
N HIS A 66 -2.93 17.02 3.80
CA HIS A 66 -3.26 18.22 3.06
C HIS A 66 -2.06 19.17 3.12
N ASP A 67 -1.45 19.42 1.96
CA ASP A 67 -0.38 20.41 1.82
C ASP A 67 -0.95 21.69 1.20
N LYS A 68 -0.55 22.85 1.73
CA LYS A 68 -1.03 24.17 1.30
C LYS A 68 -0.66 24.46 -0.17
N CYS A 69 0.49 23.95 -0.64
CA CYS A 69 0.98 24.22 -1.99
C CYS A 69 0.59 23.14 -3.00
N ARG A 70 0.49 21.88 -2.56
CA ARG A 70 0.32 20.71 -3.44
C ARG A 70 -1.08 20.10 -3.41
N GLY A 71 -1.94 20.57 -2.49
CA GLY A 71 -3.28 20.04 -2.30
C GLY A 71 -3.27 18.70 -1.51
N PRO A 72 -4.28 17.85 -1.70
CA PRO A 72 -4.36 16.56 -1.00
C PRO A 72 -3.31 15.57 -1.53
N LEU A 73 -2.48 15.09 -0.61
CA LEU A 73 -1.48 14.05 -0.78
C LEU A 73 -2.03 12.75 -0.16
N VAL A 74 -2.23 11.73 -0.99
CA VAL A 74 -2.82 10.46 -0.54
C VAL A 74 -1.75 9.38 -0.52
N PHE A 75 -1.57 8.74 0.63
CA PHE A 75 -0.73 7.56 0.76
C PHE A 75 -1.51 6.33 0.32
N ILE A 76 -0.95 5.62 -0.65
CA ILE A 76 -1.53 4.39 -1.19
C ILE A 76 -0.56 3.23 -1.00
N ARG A 77 -1.12 2.07 -0.64
CA ARG A 77 -0.41 0.78 -0.64
C ARG A 77 -0.85 0.00 -1.87
N ILE A 78 0.06 -0.34 -2.77
CA ILE A 78 -0.26 -1.11 -3.97
C ILE A 78 -0.19 -2.60 -3.62
N TYR A 79 -1.27 -3.34 -3.85
CA TYR A 79 -1.37 -4.78 -3.62
C TYR A 79 -1.21 -5.58 -4.91
N SER A 80 -1.80 -5.13 -6.01
CA SER A 80 -1.70 -5.75 -7.35
C SER A 80 -1.51 -4.69 -8.42
N GLY A 81 -0.95 -5.10 -9.56
CA GLY A 81 -0.76 -4.27 -10.73
C GLY A 81 0.35 -3.22 -10.59
N SER A 82 0.28 -2.20 -11.44
CA SER A 82 1.23 -1.09 -11.47
C SER A 82 0.52 0.25 -11.59
N VAL A 83 1.08 1.26 -10.92
CA VAL A 83 0.59 2.64 -10.95
C VAL A 83 1.56 3.48 -11.76
N LYS A 84 1.04 4.22 -12.73
CA LYS A 84 1.78 5.24 -13.49
C LYS A 84 1.17 6.61 -13.23
N PRO A 85 1.97 7.69 -13.14
CA PRO A 85 1.44 9.04 -13.03
C PRO A 85 0.52 9.35 -14.22
N GLN A 86 -0.42 10.28 -14.03
CA GLN A 86 -1.43 10.66 -15.02
C GLN A 86 -2.45 9.58 -15.42
N SER A 87 -2.39 8.37 -14.84
CA SER A 87 -3.40 7.35 -15.07
C SER A 87 -4.71 7.63 -14.31
N ALA A 88 -5.81 7.13 -14.86
CA ALA A 88 -7.12 7.19 -14.24
C ALA A 88 -7.29 6.01 -13.29
N VAL A 89 -7.77 6.28 -12.08
CA VAL A 89 -8.04 5.31 -11.03
C VAL A 89 -9.50 5.43 -10.65
N TYR A 90 -10.18 4.30 -10.65
CA TYR A 90 -11.54 4.16 -10.20
C TYR A 90 -11.62 4.01 -8.68
N ASN A 91 -12.34 4.92 -8.05
CA ASN A 91 -12.63 4.86 -6.63
C ASN A 91 -13.96 4.13 -6.39
N ILE A 92 -13.89 2.88 -5.94
CA ILE A 92 -15.07 2.02 -5.70
C ILE A 92 -16.03 2.68 -4.70
N ASN A 93 -15.52 3.38 -3.68
CA ASN A 93 -16.37 3.92 -2.62
C ASN A 93 -17.26 5.08 -3.06
N ARG A 94 -16.82 5.82 -4.09
CA ARG A 94 -17.52 6.99 -4.62
C ARG A 94 -18.06 6.75 -6.02
N SER A 95 -17.86 5.55 -6.55
CA SER A 95 -18.15 5.18 -7.94
C SER A 95 -17.70 6.27 -8.91
N CYS A 96 -16.48 6.78 -8.70
CA CYS A 96 -15.97 7.95 -9.38
C CYS A 96 -14.55 7.68 -9.88
N THR A 97 -14.30 8.06 -11.13
CA THR A 97 -12.96 8.00 -11.73
C THR A 97 -12.19 9.26 -11.35
N GLU A 98 -11.06 9.08 -10.69
CA GLU A 98 -10.13 10.14 -10.32
C GLU A 98 -8.85 10.01 -11.14
N ARG A 99 -8.24 11.14 -11.49
CA ARG A 99 -6.97 11.15 -12.22
C ARG A 99 -5.84 11.57 -11.30
N MET A 100 -4.83 10.72 -11.15
CA MET A 100 -3.64 11.09 -10.37
C MET A 100 -2.77 12.04 -11.20
N SER A 101 -2.27 13.13 -10.64
CA SER A 101 -1.39 14.05 -11.38
C SER A 101 0.06 13.59 -11.31
N ARG A 102 0.56 13.32 -10.10
CA ARG A 102 1.95 12.94 -9.83
C ARG A 102 2.03 11.76 -8.87
N LEU A 103 3.10 10.99 -9.00
CA LEU A 103 3.41 9.84 -8.18
C LEU A 103 4.76 10.05 -7.50
N LEU A 104 4.76 10.07 -6.17
CA LEU A 104 5.91 10.37 -5.33
C LEU A 104 6.23 9.16 -4.44
N LEU A 105 7.50 8.92 -4.17
CA LEU A 105 7.95 7.98 -3.15
C LEU A 105 8.38 8.78 -1.91
N PRO A 106 7.77 8.52 -0.73
CA PRO A 106 8.14 9.22 0.49
C PRO A 106 9.43 8.63 1.06
N PHE A 107 10.52 9.40 1.03
CA PHE A 107 11.72 9.15 1.83
C PHE A 107 11.65 9.92 3.14
N ALA A 108 12.61 9.67 4.04
CA ALA A 108 12.64 10.30 5.36
C ALA A 108 12.69 11.84 5.31
N ASP A 109 13.47 12.39 4.40
CA ASP A 109 13.70 13.84 4.28
C ASP A 109 13.01 14.46 3.04
N GLN A 110 12.79 13.67 1.99
CA GLN A 110 12.34 14.17 0.70
C GLN A 110 11.31 13.27 0.02
N GLN A 111 10.57 13.85 -0.92
CA GLN A 111 9.60 13.13 -1.76
C GLN A 111 10.14 13.13 -3.18
N ILE A 112 10.47 11.94 -3.70
CA ILE A 112 11.05 11.79 -5.04
C ILE A 112 9.94 11.38 -6.01
N GLU A 113 9.83 12.06 -7.15
CA GLU A 113 8.87 11.70 -8.20
C GLU A 113 9.36 10.47 -8.97
N ILE A 114 8.49 9.47 -9.13
CA ILE A 114 8.83 8.19 -9.76
C ILE A 114 7.87 7.91 -10.93
N PRO A 115 8.36 7.43 -12.09
CA PRO A 115 7.53 7.21 -13.27
C PRO A 115 6.58 6.02 -13.16
N SER A 116 6.82 5.06 -12.26
CA SER A 116 5.92 3.94 -12.02
C SER A 116 6.25 3.22 -10.72
N LEU A 117 5.23 2.70 -10.03
CA LEU A 117 5.39 1.85 -8.86
C LEU A 117 4.60 0.55 -9.02
N MET A 118 5.19 -0.56 -8.60
CA MET A 118 4.59 -1.90 -8.66
C MET A 118 3.96 -2.31 -7.32
N ALA A 119 3.18 -3.38 -7.37
CA ALA A 119 2.68 -4.10 -6.20
C ALA A 119 3.75 -4.33 -5.13
N GLY A 120 3.35 -4.24 -3.85
CA GLY A 120 4.25 -4.39 -2.71
C GLY A 120 4.95 -3.10 -2.28
N ASN A 121 4.75 -1.99 -3.00
CA ASN A 121 5.29 -0.67 -2.64
C ASN A 121 4.23 0.26 -2.02
N ILE A 122 4.71 1.29 -1.31
CA ILE A 122 3.89 2.41 -0.82
C ILE A 122 4.20 3.61 -1.70
N ALA A 123 3.17 4.28 -2.18
CA ALA A 123 3.30 5.49 -2.98
C ALA A 123 2.53 6.65 -2.35
N LEU A 124 2.93 7.86 -2.71
CA LEU A 124 2.27 9.10 -2.38
C LEU A 124 1.74 9.72 -3.68
N THR A 125 0.43 9.82 -3.81
CA THR A 125 -0.22 10.38 -5.01
C THR A 125 -0.72 11.79 -4.75
N VAL A 126 -0.62 12.65 -5.77
CA VAL A 126 -1.14 14.02 -5.76
C VAL A 126 -2.37 14.11 -6.66
N GLY A 127 -3.36 14.93 -6.27
CA GLY A 127 -4.48 15.28 -7.15
C GLY A 127 -5.76 14.45 -6.97
N LEU A 128 -5.76 13.49 -6.06
CA LEU A 128 -6.96 12.77 -5.66
C LEU A 128 -7.79 13.64 -4.71
N LYS A 129 -8.95 14.13 -5.18
CA LYS A 129 -9.78 15.10 -4.47
C LYS A 129 -10.87 14.45 -3.63
N GLN A 130 -11.38 13.30 -4.06
CA GLN A 130 -12.56 12.68 -3.45
C GLN A 130 -12.19 11.53 -2.49
N VAL A 131 -10.91 11.21 -2.36
CA VAL A 131 -10.39 10.27 -1.38
C VAL A 131 -10.43 10.90 0.01
N LYS A 132 -11.16 10.25 0.93
CA LYS A 132 -11.22 10.63 2.34
C LYS A 132 -10.58 9.55 3.20
N GLU A 133 -9.78 9.97 4.16
CA GLU A 133 -9.38 9.14 5.28
C GLU A 133 -10.64 8.88 6.12
N LYS A 134 -11.21 7.68 6.01
CA LYS A 134 -12.31 7.29 6.89
C LYS A 134 -11.94 5.95 7.51
N ILE A 135 -11.65 5.97 8.79
CA ILE A 135 -11.39 4.77 9.57
C ILE A 135 -12.78 4.22 9.91
N ASP A 136 -13.38 3.43 9.01
CA ASP A 136 -14.62 2.70 9.34
C ASP A 136 -14.22 1.35 9.98
N PRO A 137 -14.54 1.09 11.26
CA PRO A 137 -14.18 -0.16 11.93
C PRO A 137 -14.94 -1.39 11.43
N LYS A 138 -15.88 -1.24 10.47
CA LYS A 138 -16.76 -2.30 9.96
C LYS A 138 -16.65 -2.58 8.47
N ARG A 139 -15.82 -1.86 7.70
CA ARG A 139 -15.64 -2.10 6.26
C ARG A 139 -14.19 -2.46 5.99
N ASN A 140 -13.98 -3.74 5.69
CA ASN A 140 -12.72 -4.32 5.25
C ASN A 140 -12.12 -3.48 4.11
N HIS A 141 -10.89 -3.03 4.32
CA HIS A 141 -9.90 -2.57 3.35
C HIS A 141 -10.44 -1.92 2.06
N ARG A 142 -10.37 -0.59 2.00
CA ARG A 142 -10.89 0.22 0.90
C ARG A 142 -9.97 0.26 -0.31
N LEU A 143 -10.41 -0.36 -1.39
CA LEU A 143 -9.62 -0.48 -2.61
C LEU A 143 -9.89 0.70 -3.56
N LEU A 144 -8.83 1.26 -4.09
CA LEU A 144 -8.75 2.01 -5.33
C LEU A 144 -8.37 1.00 -6.42
N LEU A 145 -9.12 0.98 -7.52
CA LEU A 145 -8.87 0.10 -8.67
C LEU A 145 -8.46 0.91 -9.89
N GLY A 146 -7.64 0.38 -10.78
CA GLY A 146 -7.43 0.92 -12.14
C GLY A 146 -7.20 -0.25 -13.11
N LEU A 147 -7.47 -0.17 -14.41
CA LEU A 147 -7.57 0.96 -15.34
C LEU A 147 -8.79 0.75 -16.27
N GLU A 148 -9.44 1.83 -16.74
CA GLU A 148 -10.15 1.75 -18.03
C GLU A 148 -9.10 1.62 -19.13
N GLY A 149 -8.87 0.39 -19.59
CA GLY A 149 -7.79 0.10 -20.51
C GLY A 149 -7.77 -1.29 -21.14
N THR A 150 -8.80 -2.12 -20.96
CA THR A 150 -9.04 -3.30 -21.81
C THR A 150 -10.53 -3.59 -21.84
N SER A 151 -11.02 -3.84 -23.05
CA SER A 151 -12.40 -4.19 -23.38
C SER A 151 -12.98 -5.31 -22.52
N GLY A 152 -14.02 -4.98 -21.75
CA GLY A 152 -15.04 -5.93 -21.27
C GLY A 152 -14.76 -6.60 -19.92
N ASP A 153 -15.00 -5.89 -18.81
CA ASP A 153 -15.05 -6.52 -17.49
C ASP A 153 -16.50 -6.66 -16.96
N PRO A 154 -16.98 -7.88 -16.68
CA PRO A 154 -18.30 -8.17 -16.11
C PRO A 154 -18.39 -7.98 -14.59
N LEU A 155 -17.32 -7.55 -13.90
CA LEU A 155 -17.26 -7.56 -12.42
C LEU A 155 -17.96 -6.38 -11.72
N VAL A 156 -18.48 -5.40 -12.46
CA VAL A 156 -19.28 -4.30 -11.88
C VAL A 156 -20.76 -4.70 -11.69
N GLN A 157 -21.21 -5.81 -12.27
CA GLN A 157 -22.63 -6.18 -12.24
C GLN A 157 -23.09 -7.04 -11.05
N SER A 158 -22.19 -7.55 -10.20
CA SER A 158 -22.58 -8.50 -9.13
C SER A 158 -22.94 -7.89 -7.77
N HIS A 159 -22.99 -6.56 -7.66
CA HIS A 159 -23.39 -5.87 -6.42
C HIS A 159 -24.47 -4.79 -6.67
N CYS A 160 -25.46 -5.10 -7.51
CA CYS A 160 -26.79 -4.48 -7.50
C CYS A 160 -27.82 -5.50 -7.02
#